data_AF-A0A7V9RRA3-F1
#
_entry.id   AF-A0A7V9RRA3-F1
#
_cell.length_a   1.000
_cell.length_b   1.000
_cell.length_c   1.000
_cell.angle_alpha   90.00
_cell.angle_beta   90.00
_cell.angle_gamma   90.00
#
_symmetry.space_group_name_H-M   'P 1'
#
loop_
_entity.id
_entity.type
_entity.pdbx_description
1 polymer ?
#
loop_
_entity_poly.entity_id
_entity_poly.type
_entity_poly.pdbx_seq_one_letter_code
_entity_poly.pdbx_strand_id
1 'polypeptide(L)'
;MSTDPFEKRGDDPTAAQPILTAESKWRGVAAEDSAEISVAGGVFLRERSRRLLRSLARPHKAALWTVAGAVLLQNAAGMAGPYLISVGIDKGIPQIVAGEGSSTLFIVFALFMLSAVAQGALRWFFFTRSGHVGQAMLFQLRRRVFNHLQELSLSFHEKYTSGRVISRLTSDVETIGELLDESLDELVMAVLSIVSIGVILLVLDAPLALVVLLSFPLLLLMFRWFGKNSTLSYRRTRETVALLIVQFAESLGGIRAVQAFRREPRNQEIFEEVADDYKAANRRAWQLISIFEPGIILLGNLTIGVVLLYGGHRAISGDIEVGVLVAFLLYLRRFFAPMEDLSV
;
A
#
# COMPACT_ATOMS: atom_id res chain seq x y z
N MET A 1 21.26 -48.78 6.80
CA MET A 1 21.61 -48.47 8.19
C MET A 1 22.21 -47.05 8.15
N SER A 2 21.38 -45.99 8.15
CA SER A 2 20.84 -45.28 9.33
C SER A 2 21.98 -44.92 10.31
N THR A 3 22.32 -43.67 10.60
CA THR A 3 21.43 -42.63 11.15
C THR A 3 21.92 -41.19 10.87
N ASP A 4 20.92 -40.32 10.78
CA ASP A 4 20.85 -38.87 10.62
C ASP A 4 21.30 -38.08 11.88
N PRO A 5 21.88 -36.86 11.76
CA PRO A 5 21.94 -35.90 12.86
C PRO A 5 21.16 -34.61 12.56
N PHE A 6 19.93 -34.70 12.04
CA PHE A 6 18.93 -33.64 12.21
C PHE A 6 18.17 -33.81 13.53
N GLU A 7 18.81 -33.45 14.64
CA GLU A 7 18.13 -33.36 15.94
C GLU A 7 17.94 -31.89 16.35
N LYS A 8 16.70 -31.43 16.13
CA LYS A 8 15.94 -30.41 16.89
C LYS A 8 16.75 -29.25 17.49
N ARG A 9 16.90 -28.15 16.74
CA ARG A 9 16.86 -26.80 17.33
C ARG A 9 15.40 -26.37 17.40
N GLY A 10 14.83 -26.43 18.60
CA GLY A 10 13.53 -25.84 18.88
C GLY A 10 13.57 -24.33 18.60
N ASP A 11 12.52 -23.84 17.95
CA ASP A 11 12.17 -22.43 17.90
C ASP A 11 11.97 -21.91 19.33
N ASP A 12 13.01 -21.30 19.90
CA ASP A 12 12.87 -20.45 21.07
C ASP A 12 12.65 -19.01 20.59
N PRO A 13 11.44 -18.44 20.72
CA PRO A 13 11.13 -17.07 20.29
C PRO A 13 11.80 -16.00 21.19
N THR A 14 12.66 -16.40 22.12
CA THR A 14 13.35 -15.52 23.07
C THR A 14 14.83 -15.27 22.72
N ALA A 15 15.38 -15.94 21.72
CA ALA A 15 16.81 -15.89 21.40
C ALA A 15 17.13 -15.04 20.15
N ALA A 16 16.95 -13.72 20.25
CA ALA A 16 17.71 -12.71 19.48
C ALA A 16 17.32 -11.29 19.93
N GLN A 17 17.57 -10.96 21.20
CA GLN A 17 17.85 -9.56 21.52
C GLN A 17 19.33 -9.33 21.18
N PRO A 18 19.68 -8.37 20.32
CA PRO A 18 21.07 -8.02 20.16
C PRO A 18 21.57 -7.58 21.53
N ILE A 19 22.53 -8.32 22.05
CA ILE A 19 23.25 -8.00 23.27
C ILE A 19 23.83 -6.61 23.06
N LEU A 20 23.24 -5.61 23.72
CA LEU A 20 23.90 -4.34 23.98
C LEU A 20 25.18 -4.70 24.73
N THR A 21 26.30 -4.77 24.02
CA THR A 21 27.60 -5.02 24.62
C THR A 21 27.85 -3.93 25.66
N ALA A 22 28.54 -4.28 26.76
CA ALA A 22 28.84 -3.31 27.82
C ALA A 22 29.56 -2.03 27.31
N GLU A 23 30.16 -2.09 26.11
CA GLU A 23 30.76 -0.97 25.38
C GLU A 23 29.78 0.03 24.77
N SER A 24 28.50 -0.30 24.54
CA SER A 24 27.52 0.64 23.97
C SER A 24 26.79 1.48 25.02
N LYS A 25 27.05 1.24 26.31
CA LYS A 25 26.31 1.80 27.45
C LYS A 25 26.59 3.28 27.74
N TRP A 26 27.66 3.84 27.14
CA TRP A 26 27.99 5.27 27.27
C TRP A 26 27.22 6.16 26.29
N ARG A 27 26.61 5.57 25.25
CA ARG A 27 25.79 6.33 24.29
C ARG A 27 24.44 6.60 24.92
N GLY A 28 24.08 7.88 25.05
CA GLY A 28 22.75 8.25 25.45
C GLY A 28 21.74 7.64 24.48
N VAL A 29 20.84 6.80 24.99
CA VAL A 29 19.64 6.44 24.23
C VAL A 29 18.88 7.75 24.11
N ALA A 30 18.83 8.32 22.90
CA ALA A 30 17.92 9.43 22.64
C ALA A 30 16.56 8.96 23.15
N ALA A 31 15.99 9.69 24.11
CA ALA A 31 14.79 9.31 24.83
C ALA A 31 13.53 9.38 23.93
N GLU A 32 13.58 8.79 22.74
CA GLU A 32 12.44 8.58 21.86
C GLU A 32 11.62 7.34 22.27
N ASP A 33 12.14 6.50 23.18
CA ASP A 33 11.34 5.49 23.88
C ASP A 33 10.21 6.11 24.75
N SER A 34 10.24 7.43 24.98
CA SER A 34 9.17 8.13 25.72
C SER A 34 7.92 8.43 24.90
N ALA A 35 7.87 8.03 23.62
CA ALA A 35 6.67 8.06 22.81
C ALA A 35 6.25 6.67 22.31
N GLU A 36 6.48 5.61 23.08
CA GLU A 36 5.58 4.45 23.02
C GLU A 36 4.17 4.94 23.40
N ILE A 37 3.42 5.37 22.39
CA ILE A 37 2.01 5.72 22.53
C ILE A 37 1.33 4.48 23.11
N SER A 38 0.99 4.53 24.39
CA SER A 38 0.21 3.47 25.03
C SER A 38 -1.01 3.18 24.14
N VAL A 39 -1.38 1.91 24.00
CA VAL A 39 -2.50 1.51 23.13
C VAL A 39 -3.76 2.34 23.43
N ALA A 40 -3.96 2.73 24.71
CA ALA A 40 -4.98 3.67 25.15
C ALA A 40 -4.79 5.09 24.58
N GLY A 41 -3.59 5.68 24.67
CA GLY A 41 -3.26 6.96 24.03
C GLY A 41 -3.49 6.97 22.52
N GLY A 42 -3.21 5.85 21.84
CA GLY A 42 -3.45 5.68 20.40
C GLY A 42 -4.94 5.70 20.03
N VAL A 43 -5.80 5.13 20.88
CA VAL A 43 -7.27 5.15 20.68
C VAL A 43 -7.84 6.56 20.89
N PHE A 44 -7.38 7.29 21.91
CA PHE A 44 -7.82 8.67 22.16
C PHE A 44 -7.38 9.64 21.05
N LEU A 45 -6.16 9.51 20.56
CA LEU A 45 -5.65 10.30 19.43
C LEU A 45 -6.44 10.02 18.14
N ARG A 46 -6.82 8.76 17.90
CA ARG A 46 -7.69 8.34 16.78
C ARG A 46 -9.07 8.98 16.84
N GLU A 47 -9.65 9.15 18.03
CA GLU A 47 -10.97 9.75 18.14
C GLU A 47 -10.93 11.26 17.89
N ARG A 48 -9.92 11.96 18.43
CA ARG A 48 -9.74 13.40 18.22
C ARG A 48 -9.42 13.72 16.75
N SER A 49 -8.57 12.92 16.11
CA SER A 49 -8.27 13.07 14.68
C SER A 49 -9.50 12.80 13.82
N ARG A 50 -10.28 11.75 14.12
CA ARG A 50 -11.56 11.48 13.43
C ARG A 50 -12.56 12.63 13.59
N ARG A 51 -12.67 13.23 14.78
CA ARG A 51 -13.54 14.40 14.98
C ARG A 51 -13.07 15.61 14.15
N LEU A 52 -11.76 15.87 14.12
CA LEU A 52 -11.17 16.94 13.30
C LEU A 52 -11.45 16.71 11.81
N LEU A 53 -11.11 15.52 11.28
CA LEU A 53 -11.38 15.14 9.89
C LEU A 53 -12.86 15.27 9.56
N ARG A 54 -13.76 14.76 10.42
CA ARG A 54 -15.21 14.92 10.24
C ARG A 54 -15.63 16.37 10.25
N SER A 55 -15.01 17.24 11.05
CA SER A 55 -15.30 18.68 11.07
C SER A 55 -14.81 19.41 9.81
N LEU A 56 -13.73 18.94 9.18
CA LEU A 56 -13.19 19.47 7.92
C LEU A 56 -13.99 18.95 6.71
N ALA A 57 -14.45 17.70 6.78
CA ALA A 57 -15.24 17.05 5.72
C ALA A 57 -16.72 17.45 5.73
N ARG A 58 -17.29 17.80 6.90
CA ARG A 58 -18.71 18.17 7.08
C ARG A 58 -19.21 19.25 6.09
N PRO A 59 -18.48 20.35 5.85
CA PRO A 59 -18.86 21.35 4.85
C PRO A 59 -18.91 20.82 3.41
N HIS A 60 -18.14 19.76 3.11
CA HIS A 60 -17.98 19.20 1.78
C HIS A 60 -18.77 17.88 1.58
N LYS A 61 -19.75 17.56 2.43
CA LYS A 61 -20.51 16.29 2.37
C LYS A 61 -21.12 15.99 1.00
N ALA A 62 -21.72 16.97 0.35
CA ALA A 62 -22.32 16.77 -0.96
C ALA A 62 -21.25 16.38 -2.00
N ALA A 63 -20.11 17.08 -2.00
CA ALA A 63 -19.00 16.76 -2.88
C ALA A 63 -18.42 15.37 -2.60
N LEU A 64 -18.26 15.00 -1.32
CA LEU A 64 -17.80 13.67 -0.93
C LEU A 64 -18.74 12.55 -1.41
N TRP A 65 -20.06 12.75 -1.33
CA TRP A 65 -21.02 11.79 -1.89
C TRP A 65 -20.94 11.71 -3.43
N THR A 66 -20.72 12.83 -4.11
CA THR A 66 -20.53 12.80 -5.58
C THR A 66 -19.24 12.08 -5.99
N VAL A 67 -18.15 12.29 -5.25
CA VAL A 67 -16.87 11.59 -5.47
C VAL A 67 -17.02 10.10 -5.18
N ALA A 68 -17.71 9.72 -4.10
CA ALA A 68 -18.01 8.33 -3.79
C ALA A 68 -18.91 7.66 -4.86
N GLY A 69 -19.90 8.37 -5.39
CA GLY A 69 -20.71 7.87 -6.50
C GLY A 69 -19.87 7.70 -7.77
N ALA A 70 -19.02 8.67 -8.09
CA ALA A 70 -18.15 8.62 -9.26
C ALA A 70 -17.17 7.45 -9.20
N VAL A 71 -16.56 7.16 -8.05
CA VAL A 71 -15.60 6.06 -7.91
C VAL A 71 -16.27 4.69 -8.07
N LEU A 72 -17.49 4.53 -7.56
CA LEU A 72 -18.27 3.30 -7.74
C LEU A 72 -18.65 3.08 -9.20
N LEU A 73 -19.13 4.13 -9.87
CA LEU A 73 -19.46 4.08 -11.30
C LEU A 73 -18.22 3.85 -12.17
N GLN A 74 -17.09 4.48 -11.82
CA GLN A 74 -15.81 4.28 -12.48
C GLN A 74 -15.36 2.82 -12.36
N ASN A 75 -15.45 2.24 -11.16
CA ASN A 75 -15.12 0.84 -10.93
C ASN A 75 -16.02 -0.08 -11.77
N ALA A 76 -17.34 0.14 -11.74
CA ALA A 76 -18.30 -0.64 -12.54
C ALA A 76 -18.05 -0.54 -14.05
N ALA A 77 -17.80 0.67 -14.57
CA ALA A 77 -17.45 0.89 -15.97
C ALA A 77 -16.15 0.17 -16.35
N GLY A 78 -15.15 0.23 -15.45
CA GLY A 78 -13.90 -0.52 -15.62
C GLY A 78 -14.11 -2.03 -15.64
N MET A 79 -15.03 -2.55 -14.84
CA MET A 79 -15.36 -3.97 -14.83
C MET A 79 -16.12 -4.42 -16.08
N ALA A 80 -16.80 -3.55 -16.81
CA ALA A 80 -17.53 -3.94 -18.01
C ALA A 80 -16.61 -4.48 -19.13
N GLY A 81 -15.37 -3.99 -19.24
CA GLY A 81 -14.44 -4.31 -20.33
C GLY A 81 -14.24 -5.82 -20.58
N PRO A 82 -13.72 -6.59 -19.60
CA PRO A 82 -13.51 -8.04 -19.78
C PRO A 82 -14.79 -8.82 -20.10
N TYR A 83 -15.93 -8.45 -19.50
CA TYR A 83 -17.23 -9.07 -19.81
C TYR A 83 -17.70 -8.75 -21.23
N LEU A 84 -17.53 -7.52 -21.70
CA LEU A 84 -17.87 -7.18 -23.09
C LEU A 84 -16.97 -7.92 -24.08
N ILE A 85 -15.71 -8.15 -23.73
CA ILE A 85 -14.80 -9.00 -24.53
C ILE A 85 -15.33 -10.44 -24.59
N SER A 86 -15.81 -11.02 -23.48
CA SER A 86 -16.41 -12.38 -23.52
C SER A 86 -17.62 -12.44 -24.43
N VAL A 87 -18.56 -11.48 -24.29
CA VAL A 87 -19.75 -11.42 -25.15
C VAL A 87 -19.39 -11.27 -26.62
N GLY A 88 -18.35 -10.49 -26.94
CA GLY A 88 -17.84 -10.35 -28.30
C GLY A 88 -17.29 -11.65 -28.87
N ILE A 89 -16.61 -12.45 -28.05
CA ILE A 89 -16.09 -13.77 -28.44
C ILE A 89 -17.24 -14.77 -28.62
N ASP A 90 -18.13 -14.88 -27.63
CA ASP A 90 -19.13 -15.94 -27.59
C ASP A 90 -20.31 -15.69 -28.53
N LYS A 91 -20.66 -14.43 -28.80
CA LYS A 91 -21.81 -14.07 -29.66
C LYS A 91 -21.42 -13.35 -30.94
N GLY A 92 -20.34 -12.57 -30.92
CA GLY A 92 -19.92 -11.77 -32.08
C GLY A 92 -19.20 -12.59 -33.15
N ILE A 93 -18.24 -13.44 -32.74
CA ILE A 93 -17.44 -14.25 -33.68
C ILE A 93 -18.31 -15.30 -34.40
N PRO A 94 -19.17 -16.09 -33.73
CA PRO A 94 -19.96 -17.11 -34.40
C PRO A 94 -20.90 -16.55 -35.48
N GLN A 95 -21.52 -15.38 -35.26
CA GLN A 95 -22.40 -14.75 -36.26
C GLN A 95 -21.65 -14.36 -37.55
N ILE A 96 -20.42 -13.86 -37.42
CA ILE A 96 -19.58 -13.52 -38.57
C ILE A 96 -19.21 -14.78 -39.35
N VAL A 97 -18.84 -15.85 -38.64
CA VAL A 97 -18.50 -17.15 -39.24
C VAL A 97 -19.72 -17.78 -39.93
N ALA A 98 -20.92 -17.61 -39.37
CA ALA A 98 -22.18 -18.06 -39.96
C ALA A 98 -22.67 -17.22 -41.14
N GLY A 99 -22.03 -16.08 -41.44
CA GLY A 99 -22.42 -15.17 -42.53
C GLY A 99 -23.64 -14.30 -42.22
N GLU A 100 -24.09 -14.24 -40.96
CA GLU A 100 -25.25 -13.46 -40.50
C GLU A 100 -24.95 -11.95 -40.33
N GLY A 101 -23.68 -11.56 -40.50
CA GLY A 101 -23.19 -10.19 -40.42
C GLY A 101 -22.41 -9.90 -39.12
N SER A 102 -21.94 -8.66 -38.99
CA SER A 102 -21.06 -8.20 -37.90
C SER A 102 -21.75 -7.24 -36.91
N SER A 103 -23.07 -7.14 -36.97
CA SER A 103 -23.87 -6.19 -36.18
C SER A 103 -23.65 -6.34 -34.67
N THR A 104 -23.68 -7.57 -34.14
CA THR A 104 -23.45 -7.83 -32.70
C THR A 104 -22.05 -7.42 -32.27
N LEU A 105 -21.03 -7.71 -33.08
CA LEU A 105 -19.66 -7.33 -32.77
C LEU A 105 -19.49 -5.81 -32.74
N PHE A 106 -20.12 -5.08 -33.68
CA PHE A 106 -20.13 -3.62 -33.66
C PHE A 106 -20.85 -3.04 -32.44
N ILE A 107 -21.98 -3.64 -32.02
CA ILE A 107 -22.69 -3.22 -30.80
C ILE A 107 -21.81 -3.45 -29.57
N VAL A 108 -21.21 -4.63 -29.44
CA VAL A 108 -20.30 -4.95 -28.32
C VAL A 108 -19.10 -4.02 -28.31
N PHE A 109 -18.50 -3.75 -29.47
CA PHE A 109 -17.39 -2.80 -29.59
C PHE A 109 -17.81 -1.38 -29.21
N ALA A 110 -18.99 -0.92 -29.65
CA ALA A 110 -19.52 0.39 -29.28
C ALA A 110 -19.78 0.49 -27.77
N LEU A 111 -20.34 -0.56 -27.15
CA LEU A 111 -20.52 -0.63 -25.70
C LEU A 111 -19.17 -0.66 -24.96
N PHE A 112 -18.17 -1.36 -25.50
CA PHE A 112 -16.82 -1.39 -24.94
C PHE A 112 -16.19 0.00 -24.96
N MET A 113 -16.25 0.68 -26.10
CA MET A 113 -15.75 2.05 -26.24
C MET A 113 -16.52 3.02 -25.33
N LEU A 114 -17.84 2.89 -25.25
CA LEU A 114 -18.65 3.69 -24.32
C LEU A 114 -18.23 3.45 -22.87
N SER A 115 -18.01 2.20 -22.46
CA SER A 115 -17.56 1.86 -21.11
C SER A 115 -16.16 2.41 -20.81
N ALA A 116 -15.24 2.37 -21.78
CA ALA A 116 -13.89 2.90 -21.64
C ALA A 116 -13.88 4.44 -21.53
N VAL A 117 -14.67 5.12 -22.38
CA VAL A 117 -14.82 6.58 -22.33
C VAL A 117 -15.51 6.99 -21.02
N ALA A 118 -16.56 6.28 -20.60
CA ALA A 118 -17.23 6.53 -19.33
C ALA A 118 -16.27 6.33 -18.15
N GLN A 119 -15.49 5.25 -18.13
CA GLN A 119 -14.48 5.00 -17.11
C GLN A 119 -13.44 6.14 -17.06
N GLY A 120 -12.92 6.56 -18.22
CA GLY A 120 -11.95 7.65 -18.31
C GLY A 120 -12.52 8.99 -17.85
N ALA A 121 -13.73 9.34 -18.27
CA ALA A 121 -14.42 10.56 -17.86
C ALA A 121 -14.75 10.56 -16.35
N LEU A 122 -15.22 9.44 -15.81
CA LEU A 122 -15.49 9.28 -14.38
C LEU A 122 -14.21 9.35 -13.56
N ARG A 123 -13.10 8.76 -14.03
CA ARG A 123 -11.78 8.86 -13.39
C ARG A 123 -11.29 10.30 -13.37
N TRP A 124 -11.38 11.01 -14.49
CA TRP A 124 -11.00 12.42 -14.57
C TRP A 124 -11.85 13.30 -13.65
N PHE A 125 -13.16 13.07 -13.63
CA PHE A 125 -14.08 13.76 -12.74
C PHE A 125 -13.77 13.49 -11.27
N PHE A 126 -13.57 12.21 -10.91
CA PHE A 126 -13.20 11.78 -9.58
C PHE A 126 -11.90 12.46 -9.14
N PHE A 127 -10.83 12.35 -9.92
CA PHE A 127 -9.52 12.92 -9.59
C PHE A 127 -9.60 14.43 -9.39
N THR A 128 -10.26 15.14 -10.31
CA THR A 128 -10.41 16.59 -10.23
C THR A 128 -11.24 17.00 -9.01
N ARG A 129 -12.38 16.35 -8.76
CA ARG A 129 -13.29 16.70 -7.65
C ARG A 129 -12.72 16.30 -6.29
N SER A 130 -12.10 15.13 -6.20
CA SER A 130 -11.43 14.65 -4.99
C SER A 130 -10.31 15.62 -4.60
N GLY A 131 -9.43 15.98 -5.54
CA GLY A 131 -8.36 16.94 -5.30
C GLY A 131 -8.87 18.33 -4.88
N HIS A 132 -9.94 18.83 -5.49
CA HIS A 132 -10.55 20.10 -5.04
C HIS A 132 -11.09 20.01 -3.61
N VAL A 133 -11.71 18.90 -3.21
CA VAL A 133 -12.21 18.69 -1.85
C VAL A 133 -11.04 18.55 -0.86
N GLY A 134 -10.01 17.77 -1.21
CA GLY A 134 -8.79 17.61 -0.43
C GLY A 134 -8.09 18.94 -0.15
N GLN A 135 -7.85 19.72 -1.21
CA GLN A 135 -7.24 21.05 -1.11
C GLN A 135 -8.11 22.05 -0.33
N ALA A 136 -9.44 22.00 -0.47
CA ALA A 136 -10.33 22.85 0.32
C ALA A 136 -10.29 22.49 1.83
N MET A 137 -10.23 21.20 2.16
CA MET A 137 -10.04 20.73 3.53
C MET A 137 -8.68 21.16 4.09
N LEU A 138 -7.62 21.04 3.28
CA LEU A 138 -6.27 21.44 3.64
C LEU A 138 -6.15 22.94 3.89
N PHE A 139 -6.77 23.75 3.03
CA PHE A 139 -6.85 25.20 3.19
C PHE A 139 -7.54 25.59 4.51
N GLN A 140 -8.66 24.94 4.83
CA GLN A 140 -9.35 25.17 6.10
C GLN A 140 -8.49 24.75 7.30
N LEU A 141 -7.76 23.64 7.19
CA LEU A 141 -6.85 23.20 8.24
C LEU A 141 -5.73 24.23 8.46
N ARG A 142 -5.04 24.67 7.41
CA ARG A 142 -4.01 25.72 7.49
C ARG A 142 -4.54 26.98 8.16
N ARG A 143 -5.72 27.43 7.76
CA ARG A 143 -6.37 28.62 8.36
C ARG A 143 -6.67 28.44 9.84
N ARG A 144 -7.19 27.28 10.26
CA ARG A 144 -7.48 26.99 11.68
C ARG A 144 -6.21 26.94 12.51
N VAL A 145 -5.16 26.28 12.03
CA VAL A 145 -3.88 26.18 12.75
C VAL A 145 -3.21 27.54 12.83
N PHE A 146 -3.21 28.32 11.74
CA PHE A 146 -2.65 29.67 11.72
C PHE A 146 -3.37 30.63 12.68
N ASN A 147 -4.71 30.62 12.69
CA ASN A 147 -5.48 31.44 13.63
C ASN A 147 -5.23 31.02 15.08
N HIS A 148 -5.25 29.71 15.36
CA HIS A 148 -4.97 29.20 16.69
C HIS A 148 -3.57 29.63 17.17
N LEU A 149 -2.57 29.60 16.27
CA LEU A 149 -1.21 29.99 16.61
C LEU A 149 -1.08 31.47 17.00
N GLN A 150 -1.85 32.35 16.36
CA GLN A 150 -1.85 33.78 16.71
C GLN A 150 -2.51 34.07 18.07
N GLU A 151 -3.39 33.19 18.53
CA GLU A 151 -4.09 33.32 19.82
C GLU A 151 -3.31 32.69 20.99
N LEU A 152 -2.17 32.03 20.72
CA LEU A 152 -1.36 31.41 21.77
C LEU A 152 -0.65 32.45 22.64
N SER A 153 -0.46 32.10 23.91
CA SER A 153 0.17 32.98 24.89
C SER A 153 1.62 33.33 24.52
N LEU A 154 2.11 34.50 24.94
CA LEU A 154 3.52 34.88 24.79
C LEU A 154 4.49 33.80 25.31
N SER A 155 4.17 33.14 26.43
CA SER A 155 4.98 32.05 26.99
C SER A 155 5.14 30.85 26.04
N PHE A 156 4.15 30.60 25.16
CA PHE A 156 4.27 29.59 24.12
C PHE A 156 5.30 30.03 23.07
N HIS A 157 5.20 31.28 22.61
CA HIS A 157 6.11 31.84 21.61
C HIS A 157 7.55 32.02 22.10
N GLU A 158 7.77 32.20 23.40
CA GLU A 158 9.11 32.23 24.00
C GLU A 158 9.74 30.83 24.10
N LYS A 159 8.92 29.78 24.30
CA LYS A 159 9.39 28.40 24.48
C LYS A 159 9.52 27.61 23.17
N TYR A 160 8.73 27.95 22.16
CA TYR A 160 8.74 27.26 20.87
C TYR A 160 9.54 28.03 19.82
N THR A 161 10.51 27.37 19.19
CA THR A 161 11.32 27.99 18.13
C THR A 161 10.48 28.28 16.89
N SER A 162 10.75 29.41 16.21
CA SER A 162 10.08 29.79 14.96
C SER A 162 10.18 28.71 13.89
N GLY A 163 11.31 27.99 13.82
CA GLY A 163 11.49 26.87 12.89
C GLY A 163 10.55 25.69 13.16
N ARG A 164 10.32 25.33 14.43
CA ARG A 164 9.38 24.25 14.79
C ARG A 164 7.94 24.64 14.49
N VAL A 165 7.59 25.91 14.69
CA VAL A 165 6.27 26.45 14.32
C VAL A 165 6.06 26.41 12.80
N ILE A 166 7.04 26.86 12.02
CA ILE A 166 6.96 26.85 10.56
C ILE A 166 6.82 25.42 10.04
N SER A 167 7.65 24.48 10.53
CA SER A 167 7.59 23.07 10.14
C SER A 167 6.22 22.43 10.41
N ARG A 168 5.57 22.76 11.55
CA ARG A 168 4.21 22.29 11.84
C ARG A 168 3.13 22.90 10.94
N LEU A 169 3.34 24.14 10.46
CA LEU A 169 2.40 24.82 9.57
C LEU A 169 2.55 24.39 8.11
N THR A 170 3.74 23.92 7.73
CA THR A 170 4.06 23.47 6.37
C THR A 170 4.06 21.94 6.31
N SER A 171 5.15 21.30 6.74
CA SER A 171 5.42 19.88 6.56
C SER A 171 4.38 18.98 7.22
N ASP A 172 4.02 19.19 8.48
CA ASP A 172 3.02 18.32 9.15
C ASP A 172 1.64 18.42 8.48
N VAL A 173 1.29 19.61 7.99
CA VAL A 173 0.03 19.83 7.28
C VAL A 173 0.10 19.25 5.87
N GLU A 174 1.25 19.30 5.22
CA GLU A 174 1.50 18.71 3.91
C GLU A 174 1.38 17.19 3.93
N THR A 175 1.90 16.52 4.96
CA THR A 175 1.70 15.07 5.15
C THR A 175 0.22 14.70 5.28
N ILE A 176 -0.62 15.58 5.86
CA ILE A 176 -2.08 15.38 5.86
C ILE A 176 -2.67 15.53 4.45
N GLY A 177 -2.12 16.44 3.65
CA GLY A 177 -2.46 16.61 2.24
C GLY A 177 -2.16 15.35 1.42
N GLU A 178 -0.93 14.82 1.54
CA GLU A 178 -0.51 13.58 0.87
C GLU A 178 -1.45 12.40 1.17
N LEU A 179 -1.83 12.24 2.45
CA LEU A 179 -2.80 11.21 2.87
C LEU A 179 -4.19 11.41 2.25
N LEU A 180 -4.62 12.64 2.02
CA LEU A 180 -5.93 12.96 1.43
C LEU A 180 -5.94 12.83 -0.10
N ASP A 181 -4.81 13.10 -0.75
CA ASP A 181 -4.72 13.21 -2.20
C ASP A 181 -4.37 11.88 -2.88
N GLU A 182 -3.44 11.07 -2.34
CA GLU A 182 -2.95 9.86 -3.04
C GLU A 182 -3.36 8.55 -2.33
N SER A 183 -3.08 8.41 -1.04
CA SER A 183 -3.18 7.10 -0.37
C SER A 183 -4.62 6.59 -0.20
N LEU A 184 -5.60 7.48 -0.08
CA LEU A 184 -7.00 7.06 0.11
C LEU A 184 -7.66 6.55 -1.18
N ASP A 185 -7.29 7.11 -2.34
CA ASP A 185 -7.83 6.68 -3.63
C ASP A 185 -7.40 5.23 -3.93
N GLU A 186 -6.10 4.96 -3.85
CA GLU A 186 -5.53 3.65 -4.11
C GLU A 186 -6.14 2.57 -3.22
N LEU A 187 -6.28 2.84 -1.91
CA LEU A 187 -6.90 1.91 -0.97
C LEU A 187 -8.37 1.64 -1.30
N VAL A 188 -9.15 2.68 -1.61
CA VAL A 188 -10.57 2.52 -1.95
C VAL A 188 -10.73 1.74 -3.25
N MET A 189 -9.93 2.07 -4.27
CA MET A 189 -9.95 1.39 -5.56
C MET A 189 -9.48 -0.06 -5.47
N ALA A 190 -8.46 -0.36 -4.66
CA ALA A 190 -7.99 -1.72 -4.42
C ALA A 190 -9.09 -2.57 -3.78
N VAL A 191 -9.70 -2.08 -2.69
CA VAL A 191 -10.79 -2.80 -2.00
C VAL A 191 -11.99 -3.00 -2.92
N LEU A 192 -12.43 -1.95 -3.63
CA LEU A 192 -13.54 -2.06 -4.57
C LEU A 192 -13.24 -3.06 -5.69
N SER A 193 -12.03 -3.03 -6.25
CA SER A 193 -11.65 -3.95 -7.33
C SER A 193 -11.60 -5.40 -6.85
N ILE A 194 -11.01 -5.67 -5.68
CA ILE A 194 -10.96 -7.02 -5.09
C ILE A 194 -12.37 -7.56 -4.86
N VAL A 195 -13.26 -6.77 -4.26
CA VAL A 195 -14.65 -7.18 -3.96
C VAL A 195 -15.45 -7.36 -5.25
N SER A 196 -15.42 -6.37 -6.15
CA SER A 196 -16.15 -6.42 -7.42
C SER A 196 -15.71 -7.61 -8.28
N ILE A 197 -14.41 -7.82 -8.43
CA ILE A 197 -13.87 -8.95 -9.21
C ILE A 197 -14.26 -10.28 -8.55
N GLY A 198 -14.13 -10.41 -7.23
CA GLY A 198 -14.53 -11.62 -6.51
C GLY A 198 -15.99 -11.99 -6.76
N VAL A 199 -16.90 -11.01 -6.69
CA VAL A 199 -18.33 -11.21 -6.98
C VAL A 199 -18.54 -11.57 -8.45
N ILE A 200 -17.90 -10.87 -9.39
CA ILE A 200 -18.04 -11.12 -10.83
C ILE A 200 -17.59 -12.54 -11.20
N LEU A 201 -16.45 -13.00 -10.67
CA LEU A 201 -15.96 -14.36 -10.93
C LEU A 201 -16.96 -15.41 -10.44
N LEU A 202 -17.50 -15.25 -9.23
CA LEU A 202 -18.51 -16.16 -8.68
C LEU A 202 -19.79 -16.21 -9.51
N VAL A 203 -20.21 -15.07 -10.06
CA VAL A 203 -21.41 -14.96 -10.92
C VAL A 203 -21.16 -15.55 -12.30
N LEU A 204 -19.95 -15.41 -12.87
CA LEU A 204 -19.61 -15.93 -14.20
C LEU A 204 -19.55 -17.46 -14.23
N ASP A 205 -18.78 -18.08 -13.33
CA ASP A 205 -18.69 -19.54 -13.21
C ASP A 205 -18.17 -19.92 -11.82
N ALA A 206 -19.07 -20.42 -10.97
CA ALA A 206 -18.73 -20.77 -9.59
C ALA A 206 -17.61 -21.83 -9.47
N PRO A 207 -17.55 -22.89 -10.30
CA PRO A 207 -16.45 -23.85 -10.24
C PRO A 207 -15.07 -23.25 -10.54
N LEU A 208 -14.91 -22.43 -11.59
CA LEU A 208 -13.66 -21.72 -11.87
C LEU A 208 -13.34 -20.71 -10.77
N ALA A 209 -14.35 -20.01 -10.25
CA ALA A 209 -14.16 -19.07 -9.14
C ALA A 209 -13.64 -19.77 -7.88
N LEU A 210 -14.09 -21.00 -7.59
CA LEU A 210 -13.59 -21.80 -6.47
C LEU A 210 -12.11 -22.16 -6.63
N VAL A 211 -11.67 -22.46 -7.86
CA VAL A 211 -10.26 -22.69 -8.17
C VAL A 211 -9.42 -21.45 -7.87
N VAL A 212 -9.91 -20.26 -8.25
CA VAL A 212 -9.26 -18.99 -7.90
C VAL A 212 -9.28 -18.76 -6.39
N LEU A 213 -10.40 -19.03 -5.72
CA LEU A 213 -10.54 -18.85 -4.27
C LEU A 213 -9.60 -19.78 -3.48
N LEU A 214 -9.11 -20.87 -4.08
CA LEU A 214 -8.12 -21.74 -3.46
C LEU A 214 -6.74 -21.07 -3.35
N SER A 215 -6.44 -20.05 -4.16
CA SER A 215 -5.19 -19.27 -4.04
C SER A 215 -5.23 -18.25 -2.89
N PHE A 216 -6.43 -17.85 -2.45
CA PHE A 216 -6.64 -16.84 -1.39
C PHE A 216 -6.03 -17.22 -0.03
N PRO A 217 -6.21 -18.44 0.50
CA PRO A 217 -5.57 -18.84 1.75
C PRO A 217 -4.05 -18.69 1.72
N LEU A 218 -3.42 -19.05 0.59
CA LEU A 218 -1.97 -18.91 0.42
C LEU A 218 -1.56 -17.44 0.35
N LEU A 219 -2.34 -16.63 -0.37
CA LEU A 219 -2.17 -15.19 -0.41
C LEU A 219 -2.24 -14.56 0.99
N LEU A 220 -3.26 -14.90 1.78
CA LEU A 220 -3.43 -14.41 3.15
C LEU A 220 -2.26 -14.84 4.05
N LEU A 221 -1.74 -16.06 3.87
CA LEU A 221 -0.55 -16.52 4.59
C LEU A 221 0.68 -15.67 4.25
N MET A 222 0.89 -15.37 2.96
CA MET A 222 1.98 -14.51 2.50
C MET A 222 1.87 -13.09 3.09
N PHE A 223 0.69 -12.47 3.02
CA PHE A 223 0.46 -11.15 3.64
C PHE A 223 0.71 -11.16 5.14
N ARG A 224 0.27 -12.21 5.84
CA ARG A 224 0.43 -12.34 7.29
C ARG A 224 1.88 -12.59 7.70
N TRP A 225 2.63 -13.36 6.90
CA TRP A 225 4.06 -13.53 7.06
C TRP A 225 4.82 -12.23 6.80
N PHE A 226 4.52 -11.56 5.69
CA PHE A 226 5.16 -10.29 5.33
C PHE A 226 4.89 -9.22 6.39
N GLY A 227 3.63 -8.99 6.77
CA GLY A 227 3.28 -7.97 7.76
C GLY A 227 3.93 -8.18 9.13
N LYS A 228 4.04 -9.43 9.59
CA LYS A 228 4.75 -9.74 10.85
C LYS A 228 6.24 -9.44 10.75
N ASN A 229 6.89 -9.87 9.66
CA ASN A 229 8.33 -9.78 9.51
C ASN A 229 8.78 -8.35 9.15
N SER A 230 8.03 -7.67 8.28
CA SER A 230 8.33 -6.31 7.83
C SER A 230 8.20 -5.31 8.98
N THR A 231 7.22 -5.49 9.88
CA THR A 231 7.07 -4.64 11.07
C THR A 231 8.34 -4.67 11.94
N LEU A 232 8.93 -5.85 12.16
CA LEU A 232 10.16 -6.01 12.94
C LEU A 232 11.37 -5.40 12.20
N SER A 233 11.52 -5.70 10.91
CA SER A 233 12.62 -5.19 10.10
C SER A 233 12.59 -3.67 9.95
N TYR A 234 11.43 -3.07 9.67
CA TYR A 234 11.30 -1.61 9.57
C TYR A 234 11.52 -0.91 10.90
N ARG A 235 11.14 -1.52 12.03
CA ARG A 235 11.50 -0.99 13.35
C ARG A 235 13.03 -0.96 13.52
N ARG A 236 13.73 -2.04 13.17
CA ARG A 236 15.20 -2.09 13.24
C ARG A 236 15.88 -1.08 12.30
N THR A 237 15.37 -0.91 11.08
CA THR A 237 15.88 0.11 10.14
C THR A 237 15.72 1.52 10.73
N ARG A 238 14.60 1.82 11.39
CA ARG A 238 14.37 3.10 12.08
C ARG A 238 15.32 3.32 13.26
N GLU A 239 15.55 2.31 14.09
CA GLU A 239 16.53 2.39 15.20
C GLU A 239 17.95 2.67 14.69
N THR A 240 18.39 1.90 13.70
CA THR A 240 19.77 1.99 13.17
C THR A 240 20.03 3.27 12.39
N VAL A 241 19.04 3.77 11.62
CA VAL A 241 19.19 5.06 10.92
C VAL A 241 19.22 6.24 11.91
N ALA A 242 18.48 6.16 13.02
CA ALA A 242 18.54 7.18 14.07
C ALA A 242 19.93 7.23 14.71
N LEU A 243 20.53 6.07 15.03
CA LEU A 243 21.91 6.00 15.54
C LEU A 243 22.92 6.57 14.54
N LEU A 244 22.75 6.27 13.25
CA LEU A 244 23.60 6.83 12.19
C LEU A 244 23.51 8.37 12.15
N ILE A 245 22.30 8.92 12.25
CA ILE A 245 22.07 10.37 12.29
C ILE A 245 22.70 10.99 13.54
N VAL A 246 22.56 10.36 14.72
CA VAL A 246 23.18 10.84 15.97
C VAL A 246 24.71 10.87 15.83
N GLN A 247 25.33 9.78 15.38
CA GLN A 247 26.79 9.70 15.20
C GLN A 247 27.29 10.76 14.19
N PHE A 248 26.53 11.00 13.13
CA PHE A 248 26.81 12.02 12.14
C PHE A 248 26.73 13.43 12.74
N ALA A 249 25.66 13.73 13.48
CA ALA A 249 25.45 15.02 14.14
C ALA A 249 26.52 15.32 15.20
N GLU A 250 26.89 14.34 16.02
CA GLU A 250 27.97 14.47 17.01
C GLU A 250 29.33 14.73 16.34
N SER A 251 29.63 14.01 15.26
CA SER A 251 30.89 14.17 14.52
C SER A 251 30.99 15.54 13.86
N LEU A 252 29.91 16.05 13.27
CA LEU A 252 29.87 17.39 12.68
C LEU A 252 29.88 18.50 13.73
N GLY A 253 29.09 18.37 14.80
CA GLY A 253 29.07 19.33 15.90
C GLY A 253 30.43 19.44 16.59
N GLY A 254 31.16 18.31 16.69
CA GLY A 254 32.49 18.21 17.26
C GLY A 254 33.65 18.32 16.27
N ILE A 255 33.43 18.73 15.01
CA ILE A 255 34.43 18.58 13.93
C ILE A 255 35.78 19.22 14.25
N ARG A 256 35.76 20.37 14.93
CA ARG A 256 36.99 21.07 15.36
C ARG A 256 37.79 20.25 16.37
N ALA A 257 37.12 19.56 17.30
CA ALA A 257 37.77 18.69 18.25
C ALA A 257 38.32 17.43 17.56
N VAL A 258 37.55 16.83 16.65
CA VAL A 258 38.01 15.69 15.85
C VAL A 258 39.30 16.03 15.11
N GLN A 259 39.35 17.19 14.44
CA GLN A 259 40.53 17.66 13.71
C GLN A 259 41.70 18.05 14.64
N ALA A 260 41.41 18.78 15.73
CA ALA A 260 42.44 19.22 16.67
C ALA A 260 43.17 18.03 17.33
N PHE A 261 42.45 16.94 17.59
CA PHE A 261 43.02 15.71 18.15
C PHE A 261 43.39 14.66 17.10
N ARG A 262 43.28 14.97 15.79
CA ARG A 262 43.56 14.06 14.66
C ARG A 262 42.85 12.69 14.79
N ARG A 263 41.58 12.72 15.24
CA ARG A 263 40.77 11.52 15.48
C ARG A 263 39.92 11.11 14.28
N GLU A 264 40.13 11.69 13.11
CA GLU A 264 39.37 11.38 11.90
C GLU A 264 39.32 9.87 11.60
N PRO A 265 40.44 9.11 11.64
CA PRO A 265 40.39 7.67 11.38
C PRO A 265 39.54 6.91 12.40
N ARG A 266 39.64 7.26 13.68
CA ARG A 266 38.86 6.60 14.73
C ARG A 266 37.37 6.94 14.63
N ASN A 267 37.03 8.19 14.31
CA ASN A 267 35.65 8.58 14.08
C ASN A 267 35.07 7.90 12.84
N GLN A 268 35.89 7.70 11.81
CA GLN A 268 35.50 6.96 10.60
C GLN A 268 35.18 5.50 10.92
N GLU A 269 36.03 4.79 11.69
CA GLU A 269 35.75 3.41 12.14
C GLU A 269 34.41 3.31 12.89
N ILE A 270 34.16 4.26 13.82
CA ILE A 270 32.92 4.29 14.60
C ILE A 270 31.70 4.56 13.70
N PHE A 271 31.85 5.45 12.71
CA PHE A 271 30.78 5.73 11.74
C PHE A 271 30.50 4.52 10.85
N GLU A 272 31.54 3.84 10.36
CA GLU A 272 31.44 2.63 9.55
C GLU A 272 30.70 1.51 10.27
N GLU A 273 30.98 1.29 11.56
CA GLU A 273 30.26 0.30 12.38
C GLU A 273 28.75 0.56 12.41
N VAL A 274 28.33 1.81 12.66
CA VAL A 274 26.91 2.18 12.71
C VAL A 274 26.27 2.15 11.31
N ALA A 275 27.04 2.52 10.28
CA ALA A 275 26.59 2.48 8.90
C ALA A 275 26.40 1.04 8.40
N ASP A 276 27.27 0.10 8.79
CA ASP A 276 27.15 -1.31 8.45
C ASP A 276 25.97 -1.98 9.17
N ASP A 277 25.69 -1.59 10.42
CA ASP A 277 24.48 -2.01 11.14
C ASP A 277 23.21 -1.54 10.43
N TYR A 278 23.16 -0.27 10.01
CA TYR A 278 22.05 0.26 9.21
C TYR A 278 21.91 -0.47 7.87
N LYS A 279 23.03 -0.73 7.18
CA LYS A 279 23.06 -1.47 5.92
C LYS A 279 22.54 -2.90 6.09
N ALA A 280 22.90 -3.60 7.17
CA ALA A 280 22.40 -4.93 7.47
C ALA A 280 20.90 -4.95 7.77
N ALA A 281 20.43 -4.00 8.58
CA ALA A 281 19.00 -3.83 8.87
C ALA A 281 18.20 -3.55 7.58
N ASN A 282 18.68 -2.63 6.76
CA ASN A 282 18.03 -2.25 5.51
C ASN A 282 18.05 -3.40 4.49
N ARG A 283 19.16 -4.14 4.38
CA ARG A 283 19.24 -5.34 3.52
C ARG A 283 18.17 -6.36 3.90
N ARG A 284 17.92 -6.57 5.19
CA ARG A 284 16.90 -7.52 5.65
C ARG A 284 15.49 -7.06 5.29
N ALA A 285 15.21 -5.75 5.38
CA ALA A 285 13.94 -5.19 4.92
C ALA A 285 13.73 -5.42 3.41
N TRP A 286 14.74 -5.11 2.60
CA TRP A 286 14.70 -5.35 1.15
C TRP A 286 14.55 -6.82 0.78
N GLN A 287 15.21 -7.74 1.50
CA GLN A 287 15.05 -9.18 1.28
C GLN A 287 13.59 -9.64 1.47
N LEU A 288 12.85 -9.05 2.42
CA LEU A 288 11.44 -9.40 2.61
C LEU A 288 10.59 -8.99 1.39
N ILE A 289 10.81 -7.77 0.88
CA ILE A 289 10.14 -7.27 -0.34
C ILE A 289 10.51 -8.14 -1.54
N SER A 290 11.80 -8.44 -1.73
CA SER A 290 12.30 -9.28 -2.82
C SER A 290 11.80 -10.73 -2.80
N ILE A 291 11.26 -11.21 -1.69
CA ILE A 291 10.60 -12.52 -1.60
C ILE A 291 9.09 -12.37 -1.80
N PHE A 292 8.50 -11.33 -1.20
CA PHE A 292 7.06 -11.12 -1.19
C PHE A 292 6.50 -10.78 -2.58
N GLU A 293 7.03 -9.74 -3.23
CA GLU A 293 6.57 -9.27 -4.54
C GLU A 293 6.64 -10.38 -5.61
N PRO A 294 7.80 -11.03 -5.86
CA PRO A 294 7.85 -12.13 -6.82
C PRO A 294 6.99 -13.33 -6.42
N GLY A 295 6.78 -13.56 -5.12
CA GLY A 295 5.91 -14.61 -4.64
C GLY A 295 4.43 -14.37 -5.00
N ILE A 296 3.96 -13.13 -4.91
CA ILE A 296 2.59 -12.74 -5.32
C ILE A 296 2.43 -12.90 -6.84
N ILE A 297 3.41 -12.43 -7.62
CA ILE A 297 3.43 -12.58 -9.08
C ILE A 297 3.41 -14.07 -9.48
N LEU A 298 4.24 -14.89 -8.83
CA LEU A 298 4.30 -16.33 -9.06
C LEU A 298 2.96 -17.00 -8.75
N LEU A 299 2.36 -16.67 -7.60
CA LEU A 299 1.05 -17.20 -7.21
C LEU A 299 -0.05 -16.80 -8.22
N GLY A 300 -0.04 -15.54 -8.68
CA GLY A 300 -0.95 -15.06 -9.70
C GLY A 300 -0.82 -15.83 -11.02
N ASN A 301 0.42 -16.00 -11.50
CA ASN A 301 0.71 -16.74 -12.74
C ASN A 301 0.38 -18.23 -12.63
N LEU A 302 0.65 -18.87 -11.47
CA LEU A 302 0.24 -20.25 -11.21
C LEU A 302 -1.29 -20.38 -11.22
N THR A 303 -2.00 -19.45 -10.59
CA THR A 303 -3.46 -19.42 -10.58
C THR A 303 -4.02 -19.27 -12.00
N ILE A 304 -3.46 -18.35 -12.80
CA ILE A 304 -3.77 -18.19 -14.22
C ILE A 304 -3.55 -19.49 -15.00
N GLY A 305 -2.42 -20.17 -14.78
CA GLY A 305 -2.09 -21.43 -15.42
C GLY A 305 -3.09 -22.55 -15.08
N VAL A 306 -3.44 -22.70 -13.80
CA VAL A 306 -4.43 -23.69 -13.35
C VAL A 306 -5.82 -23.39 -13.92
N VAL A 307 -6.25 -22.12 -13.89
CA VAL A 307 -7.54 -21.70 -14.48
C VAL A 307 -7.56 -21.95 -15.98
N LEU A 308 -6.46 -21.68 -16.69
CA LEU A 308 -6.36 -21.93 -18.12
C LEU A 308 -6.43 -23.42 -18.45
N LEU A 309 -5.75 -24.28 -17.67
CA LEU A 309 -5.79 -25.74 -17.87
C LEU A 309 -7.18 -26.32 -17.57
N TYR A 310 -7.73 -26.02 -16.39
CA TYR A 310 -9.03 -26.53 -15.96
C TYR A 310 -10.19 -25.95 -16.77
N GLY A 311 -10.20 -24.63 -16.94
CA GLY A 311 -11.19 -23.92 -17.75
C GLY A 311 -11.07 -24.24 -19.23
N GLY A 312 -9.85 -24.41 -19.76
CA GLY A 312 -9.63 -24.85 -21.14
C GLY A 312 -10.19 -26.25 -21.38
N HIS A 313 -9.99 -27.18 -20.45
CA HIS A 313 -10.61 -28.51 -20.53
C HIS A 313 -12.15 -28.42 -20.56
N ARG A 314 -12.74 -27.63 -19.64
CA ARG A 314 -14.19 -27.41 -19.61
C ARG A 314 -14.72 -26.72 -20.87
N ALA A 315 -13.97 -25.80 -21.46
CA ALA A 315 -14.34 -25.13 -22.71
C ALA A 315 -14.34 -26.11 -23.88
N ILE A 316 -13.35 -27.01 -23.96
CA ILE A 316 -13.30 -28.08 -24.98
C ILE A 316 -14.45 -29.07 -24.82
N SER A 317 -14.82 -29.39 -23.57
CA SER A 317 -15.96 -30.25 -23.25
C SER A 317 -17.33 -29.60 -23.48
N GLY A 318 -17.36 -28.28 -23.72
CA GLY A 318 -18.59 -27.51 -23.90
C GLY A 318 -19.30 -27.09 -22.61
N ASP A 319 -18.65 -27.25 -21.45
CA ASP A 319 -19.22 -26.89 -20.14
C ASP A 319 -19.20 -25.37 -19.88
N ILE A 320 -18.31 -24.65 -20.54
CA ILE A 320 -18.20 -23.18 -20.49
C ILE A 320 -17.90 -22.63 -21.89
N GLU A 321 -18.31 -21.39 -22.13
CA GLU A 321 -17.96 -20.68 -23.36
C GLU A 321 -16.50 -20.16 -23.31
N VAL A 322 -15.86 -20.03 -24.46
CA VAL A 322 -14.44 -19.60 -24.56
C VAL A 322 -14.27 -18.17 -24.08
N GLY A 323 -15.23 -17.29 -24.37
CA GLY A 323 -15.23 -15.92 -23.91
C GLY A 323 -15.31 -15.83 -22.39
N VAL A 324 -16.10 -16.68 -21.72
CA VAL A 324 -16.14 -16.76 -20.24
C VAL A 324 -14.75 -17.05 -19.68
N LEU A 325 -14.01 -18.00 -20.26
CA LEU A 325 -12.63 -18.28 -19.87
C LEU A 325 -11.72 -17.06 -20.08
N VAL A 326 -11.83 -16.38 -21.22
CA VAL A 326 -11.03 -15.17 -21.50
C VAL A 326 -11.35 -14.06 -20.50
N ALA A 327 -12.62 -13.80 -20.20
CA ALA A 327 -13.02 -12.84 -19.16
C ALA A 327 -12.42 -13.20 -17.81
N PHE A 328 -12.48 -14.47 -17.42
CA PHE A 328 -11.88 -14.98 -16.18
C PHE A 328 -10.40 -14.63 -16.08
N LEU A 329 -9.62 -14.89 -17.13
CA LEU A 329 -8.18 -14.60 -17.15
C LEU A 329 -7.89 -13.09 -17.08
N LEU A 330 -8.69 -12.27 -17.75
CA LEU A 330 -8.55 -10.81 -17.72
C LEU A 330 -8.90 -10.23 -16.34
N TYR A 331 -9.96 -10.71 -15.70
CA TYR A 331 -10.31 -10.33 -14.34
C TYR A 331 -9.27 -10.81 -13.33
N LEU A 332 -8.75 -12.02 -13.49
CA LEU A 332 -7.75 -12.59 -12.59
C LEU A 332 -6.45 -11.76 -12.60
N ARG A 333 -5.98 -11.32 -13.77
CA ARG A 333 -4.83 -10.39 -13.87
C ARG A 333 -5.09 -9.09 -13.10
N ARG A 334 -6.29 -8.52 -13.24
CA ARG A 334 -6.69 -7.30 -12.51
C ARG A 334 -6.86 -7.52 -11.02
N PHE A 335 -7.18 -8.73 -10.59
CA PHE A 335 -7.33 -9.08 -9.19
C PHE A 335 -5.99 -9.04 -8.45
N PHE A 336 -4.91 -9.55 -9.08
CA PHE A 336 -3.57 -9.56 -8.49
C PHE A 336 -2.83 -8.23 -8.60
N ALA A 337 -3.15 -7.38 -9.59
CA ALA A 337 -2.43 -6.10 -9.80
C ALA A 337 -2.38 -5.18 -8.56
N PRO A 338 -3.48 -4.91 -7.82
CA PRO A 338 -3.40 -4.08 -6.61
C PRO A 338 -2.54 -4.67 -5.50
N MET A 339 -2.32 -5.99 -5.51
CA MET A 339 -1.51 -6.65 -4.48
C MET A 339 -0.02 -6.44 -4.71
N GLU A 340 0.38 -6.12 -5.94
CA GLU A 340 1.74 -5.67 -6.28
C GLU A 340 1.94 -4.23 -5.78
N ASP A 341 0.99 -3.33 -6.04
CA ASP A 341 1.09 -1.92 -5.64
C ASP A 341 1.04 -1.71 -4.11
N LEU A 342 0.27 -2.51 -3.37
CA LEU A 342 0.20 -2.46 -1.90
C LEU A 342 1.46 -2.93 -1.17
N SER A 343 2.46 -3.43 -1.90
CA SER A 343 3.71 -3.97 -1.33
C SER A 343 4.83 -2.93 -1.20
N VAL A 344 4.65 -1.75 -1.79
CA VAL A 344 5.59 -0.60 -1.80
C VAL A 344 5.19 0.43 -0.74
#